data_AF-A0A942N5M4-F1
#
_entry.id   AF-A0A942N5M4-F1
#
_cell.length_a   1.000
_cell.length_b   1.000
_cell.length_c   1.000
_cell.angle_alpha   90.00
_cell.angle_beta   90.00
_cell.angle_gamma   90.00
#
_symmetry.space_group_name_H-M   'P 1'
#
loop_
_entity.id
_entity.type
_entity.pdbx_description
1 polymer ?
#
loop_
_entity_poly.entity_id
_entity_poly.type
_entity_poly.pdbx_seq_one_letter_code
_entity_poly.pdbx_strand_id
1 'polypeptide(L)'
;TMLILPATAYLFFLKYRFKVESFKKIGKMLLVFFPVLAATYSYLPLRAAQNPMLNWGNPVDVERILRHVSGKQYQVWIFSSFDSAKKQLNYFISNLPQEFNITLIIILIGVMALFFTSKRLFVFFLVIFFTTVFYSINYDISDIDAYFLLAYISLAFFSSFGILKVFQLLKDVKLKYMLPVSLVVIFVFFQAFLTFGKVSQSENYIFEDYTKAALNSVEKDAVVFTYQWDYLISPSYYFQFVEDYRRDVKIIDKELLRRSWYYNQLKTTYPGITDEMKPLIDQFLEALKPFERSEQYNSQLLETLFRRIMSEFITTNIDKHDYYIAVEVVSNEMQRGEFTLPPGYTLVPDVFFYRVVKGNGEEYVPAKDPDYEIRIPKKKNHYIDFIKHVCGWMLVKRALYEMEFDKVNRAKVYIKKLKENFPDHQIPKGLAEVIEK
;
A
#
# COMPACT_ATOMS: atom_id res chain seq x y z
N THR A 1 -5.77 16.49 6.55
CA THR A 1 -5.82 17.80 7.24
C THR A 1 -6.30 18.94 6.36
N MET A 2 -5.88 19.08 5.09
CA MET A 2 -6.31 20.21 4.25
C MET A 2 -7.83 20.29 3.98
N LEU A 3 -8.53 19.15 3.97
CA LEU A 3 -9.96 19.08 3.64
C LEU A 3 -10.90 19.73 4.68
N ILE A 4 -10.39 20.04 5.88
CA ILE A 4 -11.15 20.80 6.90
C ILE A 4 -11.11 22.32 6.66
N LEU A 5 -10.14 22.81 5.88
CA LEU A 5 -9.88 24.25 5.70
C LEU A 5 -11.11 25.02 5.23
N PRO A 6 -11.91 24.55 4.25
CA PRO A 6 -13.11 25.29 3.83
C PRO A 6 -14.12 25.47 4.96
N ALA A 7 -14.31 24.45 5.80
CA ALA A 7 -15.23 24.50 6.93
C ALA A 7 -14.70 25.41 8.06
N THR A 8 -13.40 25.36 8.35
CA THR A 8 -12.77 26.27 9.32
C THR A 8 -12.80 27.72 8.84
N ALA A 9 -12.54 27.96 7.55
CA ALA A 9 -12.64 29.28 6.94
C ALA A 9 -14.08 29.82 7.02
N TYR A 10 -15.08 28.98 6.76
CA TYR A 10 -16.49 29.33 6.96
C TYR A 10 -16.74 29.85 8.38
N LEU A 11 -16.33 29.11 9.43
CA LEU A 11 -16.53 29.56 10.81
C LEU A 11 -15.75 30.84 11.14
N PHE A 12 -14.53 30.98 10.61
CA PHE A 12 -13.70 32.16 10.80
C PHE A 12 -14.38 33.41 10.23
N PHE A 13 -14.81 33.36 8.96
CA PHE A 13 -15.45 34.50 8.30
C PHE A 13 -16.89 34.72 8.78
N LEU A 14 -17.57 33.70 9.29
CA LEU A 14 -18.85 33.88 9.96
C LEU A 14 -18.68 34.73 11.25
N LYS A 15 -17.61 34.49 12.01
CA LYS A 15 -17.32 35.22 13.25
C LYS A 15 -16.77 36.62 13.00
N TYR A 16 -15.76 36.74 12.13
CA TYR A 16 -15.01 37.99 11.96
C TYR A 16 -15.47 38.83 10.75
N ARG A 17 -16.32 38.28 9.87
CA ARG A 17 -16.75 38.89 8.60
C ARG A 17 -15.59 39.10 7.62
N PHE A 18 -15.91 39.37 6.36
CA PHE A 18 -14.94 39.74 5.34
C PHE A 18 -14.54 41.22 5.48
N LYS A 19 -13.70 41.52 6.47
CA LYS A 19 -13.17 42.86 6.76
C LYS A 19 -11.64 42.83 6.76
N VAL A 20 -11.01 43.99 6.56
CA VAL A 20 -9.55 44.15 6.56
C VAL A 20 -8.93 43.63 7.86
N GLU A 21 -9.59 43.84 9.01
CA GLU A 21 -9.15 43.38 10.33
C GLU A 21 -9.06 41.84 10.41
N SER A 22 -9.98 41.13 9.73
CA SER A 22 -9.99 39.66 9.68
C SER A 22 -8.78 39.14 8.92
N PHE A 23 -8.43 39.77 7.79
CA PHE A 23 -7.23 39.41 7.04
C PHE A 23 -5.95 39.78 7.81
N LYS A 24 -5.92 40.91 8.52
CA LYS A 24 -4.83 41.22 9.46
C LYS A 24 -4.69 40.13 10.54
N LYS A 25 -5.81 39.58 11.02
CA LYS A 25 -5.80 38.47 11.99
C LYS A 25 -5.26 37.18 11.38
N ILE A 26 -5.63 36.84 10.15
CA ILE A 26 -5.04 35.73 9.40
C ILE A 26 -3.52 35.94 9.26
N GLY A 27 -3.09 37.15 8.87
CA GLY A 27 -1.67 37.49 8.80
C GLY A 27 -0.94 37.26 10.12
N LYS A 28 -1.51 37.72 11.26
CA LYS A 28 -0.94 37.45 12.59
C LYS A 28 -0.87 35.96 12.92
N MET A 29 -1.90 35.18 12.59
CA MET A 29 -1.89 33.74 12.79
C MET A 29 -0.82 33.06 11.92
N LEU A 30 -0.70 33.45 10.66
CA LEU A 30 0.34 32.93 9.76
C LEU A 30 1.74 33.29 10.27
N LEU A 31 1.96 34.50 10.78
CA LEU A 31 3.26 34.89 11.36
C LEU A 31 3.68 33.99 12.54
N VAL A 32 2.73 33.39 13.25
CA VAL A 32 3.02 32.47 14.37
C VAL A 32 3.07 31.02 13.91
N PHE A 33 2.07 30.56 13.16
CA PHE A 33 1.92 29.14 12.82
C PHE A 33 2.73 28.73 11.58
N PHE A 34 3.05 29.65 10.67
CA PHE A 34 3.89 29.33 9.52
C PHE A 34 5.33 28.99 9.94
N PRO A 35 5.99 29.72 10.87
CA PRO A 35 7.27 29.28 11.42
C PRO A 35 7.22 27.91 12.09
N VAL A 36 6.14 27.59 12.83
CA VAL A 36 5.96 26.26 13.45
C VAL A 36 5.83 25.17 12.38
N LEU A 37 5.06 25.44 11.33
CA LEU A 37 4.93 24.55 10.18
C LEU A 37 6.28 24.36 9.47
N ALA A 38 6.99 25.46 9.18
CA ALA A 38 8.29 25.45 8.52
C ALA A 38 9.33 24.70 9.36
N ALA A 39 9.36 24.91 10.68
CA ALA A 39 10.21 24.17 11.60
C ALA A 39 9.89 22.67 11.58
N THR A 40 8.60 22.30 11.60
CA THR A 40 8.17 20.90 11.54
C THR A 40 8.60 20.25 10.22
N TYR A 41 8.39 20.92 9.08
CA TYR A 41 8.78 20.40 7.77
C TYR A 41 10.29 20.45 7.51
N SER A 42 11.04 21.31 8.20
CA SER A 42 12.51 21.36 8.11
C SER A 42 13.18 20.07 8.59
N TYR A 43 12.46 19.24 9.37
CA TYR A 43 12.90 17.89 9.71
C TYR A 43 13.20 17.05 8.46
N LEU A 44 12.42 17.21 7.38
CA LEU A 44 12.57 16.42 6.16
C LEU A 44 13.94 16.61 5.48
N PRO A 45 14.37 17.83 5.09
CA PRO A 45 15.70 18.01 4.49
C PRO A 45 16.84 17.70 5.46
N LEU A 46 16.69 18.03 6.75
CA LEU A 46 17.72 17.72 7.74
C LEU A 46 17.95 16.22 7.88
N ARG A 47 16.87 15.43 7.87
CA ARG A 47 16.98 13.97 7.88
C ARG A 47 17.44 13.41 6.54
N ALA A 48 16.89 13.90 5.43
CA ALA A 48 17.28 13.43 4.10
C ALA A 48 18.79 13.59 3.84
N ALA A 49 19.38 14.69 4.32
CA ALA A 49 20.83 14.94 4.24
C ALA A 49 21.69 13.91 5.00
N GLN A 50 21.12 13.22 5.99
CA GLN A 50 21.80 12.17 6.77
C GLN A 50 21.77 10.80 6.08
N ASN A 51 21.14 10.68 4.90
CA ASN A 51 20.93 9.42 4.17
C ASN A 51 20.34 8.31 5.06
N PRO A 52 19.08 8.44 5.53
CA PRO A 52 18.43 7.40 6.31
C PRO A 52 18.14 6.17 5.44
N MET A 53 17.96 5.00 6.07
CA MET A 53 17.69 3.73 5.36
C MET A 53 16.45 3.78 4.45
N LEU A 54 15.47 4.60 4.81
CA LEU A 54 14.29 4.91 3.98
C LEU A 54 14.25 6.42 3.73
N ASN A 55 14.51 6.83 2.49
CA ASN A 55 14.61 8.24 2.11
C ASN A 55 13.68 8.57 0.93
N TRP A 56 12.37 8.33 1.12
CA TRP A 56 11.36 8.43 0.07
C TRP A 56 11.28 9.82 -0.57
N GLY A 57 11.57 9.91 -1.86
CA GLY A 57 11.62 11.17 -2.59
C GLY A 57 12.88 12.02 -2.33
N ASN A 58 13.72 11.64 -1.35
CA ASN A 58 14.93 12.34 -0.91
C ASN A 58 14.77 13.88 -0.85
N PRO A 59 13.92 14.43 0.04
CA PRO A 59 13.58 15.86 0.10
C PRO A 59 14.70 16.72 0.71
N VAL A 60 15.92 16.61 0.19
CA VAL A 60 17.14 17.27 0.70
C VAL A 60 17.27 18.74 0.25
N ASP A 61 16.69 19.09 -0.89
CA ASP A 61 16.74 20.42 -1.49
C ASP A 61 15.33 20.99 -1.73
N VAL A 62 15.25 22.29 -2.04
CA VAL A 62 13.98 23.00 -2.21
C VAL A 62 13.11 22.38 -3.31
N GLU A 63 13.71 21.96 -4.43
CA GLU A 63 12.98 21.34 -5.54
C GLU A 63 12.30 20.04 -5.08
N ARG A 64 13.04 19.17 -4.39
CA ARG A 64 12.51 17.89 -3.90
C ARG A 64 11.56 18.05 -2.72
N ILE A 65 11.76 19.03 -1.84
CA ILE A 65 10.80 19.38 -0.79
C ILE A 65 9.47 19.79 -1.41
N LEU A 66 9.49 20.67 -2.42
CA LEU A 66 8.27 21.11 -3.10
C LEU A 66 7.55 19.94 -3.79
N ARG A 67 8.30 19.04 -4.45
CA ARG A 67 7.73 17.81 -5.02
C ARG A 67 7.09 16.91 -3.96
N HIS A 68 7.74 16.76 -2.80
CA HIS A 68 7.23 15.94 -1.69
C HIS A 68 5.94 16.55 -1.10
N VAL A 69 5.97 17.83 -0.73
CA VAL A 69 4.82 18.52 -0.10
C VAL A 69 3.63 18.64 -1.04
N SER A 70 3.86 18.85 -2.34
CA SER A 70 2.81 18.89 -3.36
C SER A 70 2.28 17.51 -3.76
N GLY A 71 2.90 16.43 -3.28
CA GLY A 71 2.61 15.07 -3.72
C GLY A 71 2.80 14.88 -5.21
N LYS A 72 3.79 15.54 -5.84
CA LYS A 72 4.00 15.60 -7.31
C LYS A 72 3.93 14.22 -7.98
N GLN A 73 4.50 13.20 -7.34
CA GLN A 73 4.47 11.82 -7.84
C GLN A 73 3.06 11.23 -7.93
N TYR A 74 2.14 11.68 -7.07
CA TYR A 74 0.79 11.14 -6.93
C TYR A 74 -0.27 11.92 -7.73
N GLN A 75 0.09 13.06 -8.31
CA GLN A 75 -0.86 13.94 -9.01
C GLN A 75 -1.50 13.28 -10.24
N VAL A 76 -0.85 12.28 -10.84
CA VAL A 76 -1.39 11.53 -11.99
C VAL A 76 -2.68 10.78 -11.70
N TRP A 77 -2.95 10.46 -10.43
CA TRP A 77 -4.15 9.74 -9.99
C TRP A 77 -5.28 10.67 -9.53
N ILE A 78 -5.00 11.97 -9.38
CA ILE A 78 -5.95 12.96 -8.87
C ILE A 78 -6.61 13.67 -10.07
N PHE A 79 -7.94 13.71 -10.10
CA PHE A 79 -8.77 14.16 -11.23
C PHE A 79 -8.46 13.41 -12.54
N SER A 80 -8.21 12.10 -12.46
CA SER A 80 -7.83 11.29 -13.62
C SER A 80 -8.94 11.17 -14.68
N SER A 81 -10.19 10.98 -14.25
CA SER A 81 -11.35 10.87 -15.15
C SER A 81 -12.69 10.99 -14.41
N PHE A 82 -13.75 11.32 -15.16
CA PHE A 82 -15.12 11.30 -14.64
C PHE A 82 -15.59 9.88 -14.29
N ASP A 83 -15.15 8.87 -15.04
CA ASP A 83 -15.51 7.46 -14.78
C ASP A 83 -14.91 6.96 -13.46
N SER A 84 -13.66 7.32 -13.16
CA SER A 84 -13.07 7.04 -11.85
C SER A 84 -13.86 7.73 -10.73
N ALA A 85 -14.20 9.01 -10.90
CA ALA A 85 -15.02 9.73 -9.93
C ALA A 85 -16.38 9.07 -9.66
N LYS A 86 -17.05 8.61 -10.72
CA LYS A 86 -18.32 7.87 -10.60
C LYS A 86 -18.13 6.53 -9.89
N LYS A 87 -17.07 5.77 -10.22
CA LYS A 87 -16.72 4.51 -9.57
C LYS A 87 -16.53 4.71 -8.06
N GLN A 88 -15.71 5.68 -7.67
CA GLN A 88 -15.43 5.95 -6.26
C GLN A 88 -16.65 6.49 -5.51
N LEU A 89 -17.49 7.30 -6.16
CA LEU A 89 -18.74 7.76 -5.57
C LEU A 89 -19.71 6.59 -5.31
N ASN A 90 -19.86 5.69 -6.29
CA ASN A 90 -20.69 4.49 -6.13
C ASN A 90 -20.17 3.60 -5.01
N TYR A 91 -18.85 3.42 -4.91
CA TYR A 91 -18.21 2.70 -3.82
C TYR A 91 -18.49 3.35 -2.46
N PHE A 92 -18.32 4.66 -2.34
CA PHE A 92 -18.61 5.39 -1.10
C PHE A 92 -20.07 5.19 -0.64
N ILE A 93 -21.03 5.36 -1.56
CA ILE A 93 -22.47 5.21 -1.26
C ILE A 93 -22.81 3.77 -0.88
N SER A 94 -22.27 2.78 -1.58
CA SER A 94 -22.54 1.36 -1.31
C SER A 94 -21.91 0.88 0.01
N ASN A 95 -20.86 1.56 0.47
CA ASN A 95 -20.21 1.25 1.75
C ASN A 95 -20.93 1.88 2.96
N LEU A 96 -21.71 2.96 2.79
CA LEU A 96 -22.43 3.62 3.91
C LEU A 96 -23.26 2.67 4.80
N PRO A 97 -24.02 1.70 4.26
CA PRO A 97 -24.74 0.73 5.09
C PRO A 97 -23.81 -0.20 5.88
N GLN A 98 -22.64 -0.53 5.35
CA GLN A 98 -21.67 -1.39 6.04
C GLN A 98 -21.04 -0.65 7.21
N GLU A 99 -20.70 0.63 7.02
CA GLU A 99 -20.11 1.50 8.03
C GLU A 99 -21.09 1.88 9.15
N PHE A 100 -22.33 2.25 8.79
CA PHE A 100 -23.27 2.85 9.74
C PHE A 100 -24.46 1.96 10.11
N ASN A 101 -24.80 0.92 9.35
CA ASN A 101 -25.97 0.07 9.61
C ASN A 101 -27.24 0.92 9.94
N ILE A 102 -27.92 0.60 11.04
CA ILE A 102 -29.10 1.34 11.52
C ILE A 102 -28.79 2.78 11.98
N THR A 103 -27.52 3.11 12.22
CA THR A 103 -27.06 4.47 12.54
C THR A 103 -27.34 5.45 11.40
N LEU A 104 -27.54 4.99 10.16
CA LEU A 104 -27.96 5.86 9.05
C LEU A 104 -29.27 6.60 9.35
N ILE A 105 -30.23 5.95 10.00
CA ILE A 105 -31.50 6.58 10.39
C ILE A 105 -31.25 7.68 11.43
N ILE A 106 -30.38 7.38 12.40
CA ILE A 106 -29.98 8.33 13.44
C ILE A 106 -29.23 9.54 12.84
N ILE A 107 -28.40 9.32 11.82
CA ILE A 107 -27.74 10.39 11.05
C ILE A 107 -28.78 11.31 10.43
N LEU A 108 -29.82 10.79 9.76
CA LEU A 108 -30.87 11.62 9.16
C LEU A 108 -31.60 12.48 10.21
N ILE A 109 -31.93 11.90 11.37
CA ILE A 109 -32.50 12.65 12.50
C ILE A 109 -31.53 13.75 12.94
N GLY A 110 -30.25 13.44 13.02
CA GLY A 110 -29.21 14.39 13.40
C GLY A 110 -28.99 15.53 12.43
N VAL A 111 -29.00 15.25 11.13
CA VAL A 111 -28.97 16.25 10.05
C VAL A 111 -30.13 17.22 10.20
N MET A 112 -31.36 16.70 10.36
CA MET A 112 -32.56 17.51 10.54
C MET A 112 -32.54 18.29 11.86
N ALA A 113 -32.17 17.65 12.97
CA ALA A 113 -32.07 18.29 14.27
C ALA A 113 -31.06 19.44 14.24
N LEU A 114 -29.88 19.22 13.66
CA LEU A 114 -28.83 20.23 13.60
C LEU A 114 -29.21 21.39 12.67
N PHE A 115 -29.90 21.11 11.56
CA PHE A 115 -30.42 22.14 10.66
C PHE A 115 -31.32 23.16 11.38
N PHE A 116 -32.22 22.68 12.25
CA PHE A 116 -33.14 23.54 13.00
C PHE A 116 -32.53 24.16 14.26
N THR A 117 -31.58 23.50 14.91
CA THR A 117 -31.00 23.96 16.18
C THR A 117 -29.76 24.83 16.00
N SER A 118 -28.88 24.51 15.05
CA SER A 118 -27.63 25.24 14.79
C SER A 118 -27.22 25.18 13.33
N LYS A 119 -27.74 26.13 12.53
CA LYS A 119 -27.36 26.30 11.13
C LYS A 119 -25.84 26.41 10.93
N ARG A 120 -25.11 26.98 11.90
CA ARG A 120 -23.65 27.15 11.84
C ARG A 120 -22.93 25.82 11.87
N LEU A 121 -23.27 24.95 12.81
CA LEU A 121 -22.67 23.62 12.90
C LEU A 121 -23.14 22.72 11.77
N PHE A 122 -24.40 22.84 11.35
CA PHE A 122 -24.92 22.15 10.18
C PHE A 122 -24.08 22.44 8.94
N VAL A 123 -23.88 23.71 8.59
CA VAL A 123 -23.07 24.10 7.42
C VAL A 123 -21.61 23.66 7.60
N PHE A 124 -21.04 23.77 8.80
CA PHE A 124 -19.68 23.32 9.07
C PHE A 124 -19.46 21.85 8.72
N PHE A 125 -20.28 20.93 9.27
CA PHE A 125 -20.17 19.51 8.96
C PHE A 125 -20.53 19.20 7.51
N LEU A 126 -21.51 19.90 6.95
CA LEU A 126 -21.89 19.72 5.54
C LEU A 126 -20.73 20.06 4.59
N VAL A 127 -20.00 21.14 4.87
CA VAL A 127 -18.82 21.54 4.08
C VAL A 127 -17.69 20.53 4.23
N ILE A 128 -17.42 20.02 5.44
CA ILE A 128 -16.44 18.95 5.67
C ILE A 128 -16.79 17.72 4.84
N PHE A 129 -18.05 17.27 4.93
CA PHE A 129 -18.55 16.11 4.21
C PHE A 129 -18.36 16.27 2.71
N PHE A 130 -18.91 17.34 2.11
CA PHE A 130 -18.85 17.51 0.66
C PHE A 130 -17.44 17.78 0.14
N THR A 131 -16.62 18.54 0.86
CA THR A 131 -15.22 18.78 0.46
C THR A 131 -14.44 17.47 0.47
N THR A 132 -14.64 16.64 1.49
CA THR A 132 -13.97 15.34 1.58
C THR A 132 -14.44 14.40 0.47
N VAL A 133 -15.75 14.23 0.30
CA VAL A 133 -16.30 13.37 -0.76
C VAL A 133 -15.82 13.86 -2.13
N PHE A 134 -15.91 15.15 -2.41
CA PHE A 134 -15.47 15.72 -3.69
C PHE A 134 -14.00 15.45 -3.98
N TYR A 135 -13.11 15.64 -3.00
CA TYR A 135 -11.70 15.33 -3.18
C TYR A 135 -11.47 13.84 -3.40
N SER A 136 -12.03 13.00 -2.52
CA SER A 136 -11.74 11.57 -2.49
C SER A 136 -12.32 10.82 -3.68
N ILE A 137 -13.50 11.20 -4.20
CA ILE A 137 -14.01 10.56 -5.43
C ILE A 137 -13.08 10.82 -6.61
N ASN A 138 -12.41 11.97 -6.66
CA ASN A 138 -11.49 12.30 -7.74
C ASN A 138 -10.10 11.68 -7.56
N TYR A 139 -9.91 10.73 -6.64
CA TYR A 139 -8.64 10.04 -6.46
C TYR A 139 -8.75 8.57 -6.87
N ASP A 140 -8.08 8.20 -7.96
CA ASP A 140 -8.14 6.87 -8.55
C ASP A 140 -7.11 5.90 -7.94
N ILE A 141 -7.40 5.43 -6.74
CA ILE A 141 -6.59 4.45 -6.01
C ILE A 141 -7.44 3.31 -5.46
N SER A 142 -6.82 2.17 -5.20
CA SER A 142 -7.47 0.98 -4.64
C SER A 142 -7.85 1.16 -3.17
N ASP A 143 -6.95 1.68 -2.34
CA ASP A 143 -7.16 1.85 -0.89
C ASP A 143 -7.80 3.21 -0.54
N ILE A 144 -8.93 3.51 -1.18
CA ILE A 144 -9.57 4.83 -1.09
C ILE A 144 -10.24 5.09 0.28
N ASP A 145 -10.52 4.06 1.07
CA ASP A 145 -11.26 4.15 2.34
C ASP A 145 -10.71 5.20 3.30
N ALA A 146 -9.38 5.26 3.44
CA ALA A 146 -8.71 6.22 4.32
C ALA A 146 -8.99 7.69 3.93
N TYR A 147 -9.24 7.95 2.65
CA TYR A 147 -9.55 9.29 2.13
C TYR A 147 -11.01 9.68 2.37
N PHE A 148 -11.92 8.71 2.53
CA PHE A 148 -13.31 8.97 2.93
C PHE A 148 -13.48 9.14 4.45
N LEU A 149 -12.46 8.83 5.25
CA LEU A 149 -12.53 8.83 6.72
C LEU A 149 -13.08 10.14 7.30
N LEU A 150 -12.68 11.30 6.78
CA LEU A 150 -13.17 12.58 7.28
C LEU A 150 -14.65 12.83 6.96
N ALA A 151 -15.18 12.26 5.85
CA ALA A 151 -16.60 12.28 5.54
C ALA A 151 -17.37 11.39 6.52
N TYR A 152 -16.85 10.21 6.83
CA TYR A 152 -17.44 9.32 7.85
C TYR A 152 -17.44 9.95 9.25
N ILE A 153 -16.35 10.62 9.64
CA ILE A 153 -16.30 11.39 10.89
C ILE A 153 -17.38 12.47 10.91
N SER A 154 -17.57 13.19 9.80
CA SER A 154 -18.64 14.19 9.69
C SER A 154 -20.03 13.58 9.86
N LEU A 155 -20.29 12.40 9.28
CA LEU A 155 -21.53 11.66 9.47
C LEU A 155 -21.71 11.19 10.93
N ALA A 156 -20.64 10.75 11.59
CA ALA A 156 -20.68 10.39 13.02
C ALA A 156 -21.01 11.58 13.94
N PHE A 157 -20.60 12.81 13.58
CA PHE A 157 -21.07 13.99 14.28
C PHE A 157 -22.56 14.23 14.10
N PHE A 158 -23.10 14.07 12.88
CA PHE A 158 -24.55 14.11 12.67
C PHE A 158 -25.26 13.04 13.50
N SER A 159 -24.77 11.80 13.53
CA SER A 159 -25.38 10.74 14.36
C SER A 159 -25.42 11.13 15.84
N SER A 160 -24.37 11.76 16.36
CA SER A 160 -24.31 12.25 17.75
C SER A 160 -25.44 13.25 18.05
N PHE A 161 -25.71 14.20 17.14
CA PHE A 161 -26.86 15.11 17.29
C PHE A 161 -28.21 14.40 17.13
N GLY A 162 -28.27 13.35 16.32
CA GLY A 162 -29.45 12.49 16.20
C GLY A 162 -29.77 11.78 17.52
N ILE A 163 -28.76 11.19 18.15
CA ILE A 163 -28.86 10.57 19.48
C ILE A 163 -29.32 11.60 20.51
N LEU A 164 -28.72 12.79 20.53
CA LEU A 164 -29.14 13.87 21.43
C LEU A 164 -30.61 14.28 21.21
N LYS A 165 -31.07 14.32 19.96
CA LYS A 165 -32.47 14.65 19.67
C LYS A 165 -33.41 13.55 20.16
N VAL A 166 -33.09 12.28 19.92
CA VAL A 166 -33.86 11.14 20.43
C VAL A 166 -33.89 11.16 21.95
N PHE A 167 -32.75 11.40 22.60
CA PHE A 167 -32.65 11.55 24.05
C PHE A 167 -33.59 12.64 24.56
N GLN A 168 -33.59 13.82 23.94
CA GLN A 168 -34.46 14.93 24.32
C GLN A 168 -35.95 14.62 24.14
N LEU A 169 -36.34 13.80 23.17
CA LEU A 169 -37.74 13.39 22.97
C LEU A 169 -38.18 12.36 24.02
N LEU A 170 -37.26 11.52 24.48
CA LEU A 170 -37.54 10.45 25.45
C LEU A 170 -37.39 10.89 26.91
N LYS A 171 -36.69 12.00 27.18
CA LYS A 171 -36.46 12.46 28.56
C LYS A 171 -37.73 12.89 29.29
N ASP A 172 -38.76 13.26 28.54
CA ASP A 172 -40.03 13.75 29.07
C ASP A 172 -40.98 12.58 29.45
N VAL A 173 -40.51 11.34 29.35
CA VAL A 173 -41.22 10.12 29.77
C VAL A 173 -41.01 9.85 31.28
N LYS A 174 -41.91 9.11 31.92
CA LYS A 174 -41.93 8.83 33.38
C LYS A 174 -40.57 8.40 33.99
N LEU A 175 -39.70 7.76 33.22
CA LEU A 175 -38.37 7.29 33.65
C LEU A 175 -37.24 8.34 33.51
N LYS A 176 -37.59 9.57 33.13
CA LYS A 176 -36.76 10.78 32.92
C LYS A 176 -35.44 10.54 32.18
N TYR A 177 -34.41 10.03 32.85
CA TYR A 177 -33.08 9.86 32.24
C TYR A 177 -32.64 8.41 32.11
N MET A 178 -33.21 7.48 32.88
CA MET A 178 -32.76 6.08 32.86
C MET A 178 -33.06 5.41 31.51
N LEU A 179 -34.29 5.55 31.01
CA LEU A 179 -34.69 4.97 29.74
C LEU A 179 -33.84 5.45 28.55
N PRO A 180 -33.68 6.77 28.30
CA PRO A 180 -32.88 7.21 27.16
C PRO A 180 -31.39 6.88 27.30
N VAL A 181 -30.81 6.92 28.52
CA VAL A 181 -29.42 6.48 28.74
C VAL A 181 -29.27 5.00 28.39
N SER A 182 -30.13 4.13 28.92
CA SER A 182 -30.07 2.69 28.65
C SER A 182 -30.21 2.38 27.16
N LEU A 183 -31.11 3.05 26.44
CA LEU A 183 -31.27 2.87 25.00
C LEU A 183 -30.04 3.29 24.20
N VAL A 184 -29.38 4.40 24.58
CA VAL A 184 -28.13 4.82 23.93
C VAL A 184 -27.01 3.82 24.20
N VAL A 185 -26.88 3.34 25.43
CA VAL A 185 -25.88 2.32 25.79
C VAL A 185 -26.12 1.04 24.98
N ILE A 186 -27.36 0.53 24.97
CA ILE A 186 -27.75 -0.65 24.18
C ILE A 186 -27.44 -0.44 22.69
N PHE A 187 -27.77 0.74 22.14
CA PHE A 187 -27.49 1.07 20.74
C PHE A 187 -25.99 1.02 20.41
N VAL A 188 -25.14 1.62 21.25
CA VAL A 188 -23.68 1.60 21.06
C VAL A 188 -23.13 0.18 21.14
N PHE A 189 -23.53 -0.61 22.14
CA PHE A 189 -23.10 -2.00 22.27
C PHE A 189 -23.61 -2.86 21.11
N PHE A 190 -24.83 -2.64 20.63
CA PHE A 190 -25.39 -3.34 19.48
C PHE A 190 -24.61 -3.00 18.19
N GLN A 191 -24.26 -1.74 17.96
CA GLN A 191 -23.41 -1.35 16.82
C GLN A 191 -22.01 -1.97 16.90
N ALA A 192 -21.38 -1.94 18.09
CA ALA A 192 -20.10 -2.59 18.31
C ALA A 192 -20.19 -4.09 18.03
N PHE A 193 -21.23 -4.77 18.52
CA PHE A 193 -21.44 -6.20 18.29
C PHE A 193 -21.57 -6.54 16.78
N LEU A 194 -22.32 -5.74 16.01
CA LEU A 194 -22.51 -5.96 14.57
C LEU A 194 -21.24 -5.73 13.73
N THR A 195 -20.33 -4.90 14.22
CA THR A 195 -19.16 -4.44 13.46
C THR A 195 -17.84 -5.08 13.91
N PHE A 196 -17.70 -5.43 15.18
CA PHE A 196 -16.45 -5.90 15.79
C PHE A 196 -15.82 -7.07 15.02
N GLY A 197 -16.59 -8.10 14.69
CA GLY A 197 -16.08 -9.24 13.94
C GLY A 197 -15.62 -8.89 12.52
N LYS A 198 -16.21 -7.86 11.88
CA LYS A 198 -15.84 -7.43 10.52
C LYS A 198 -14.57 -6.59 10.50
N VAL A 199 -14.35 -5.78 11.54
CA VAL A 199 -13.21 -4.86 11.66
C VAL A 199 -12.04 -5.45 12.46
N SER A 200 -12.26 -6.57 13.16
CA SER A 200 -11.20 -7.28 13.88
C SER A 200 -10.11 -7.73 12.93
N GLN A 201 -8.87 -7.34 13.25
CA GLN A 201 -7.66 -7.76 12.55
C GLN A 201 -6.82 -8.75 13.39
N SER A 202 -7.42 -9.31 14.45
CA SER A 202 -6.72 -10.19 15.41
C SER A 202 -6.14 -11.48 14.81
N GLU A 203 -6.62 -11.91 13.65
CA GLU A 203 -6.13 -13.08 12.90
C GLU A 203 -5.22 -12.69 11.71
N ASN A 204 -4.91 -11.40 11.50
CA ASN A 204 -4.21 -10.94 10.31
C ASN A 204 -2.67 -11.12 10.39
N TYR A 205 -2.23 -12.37 10.50
CA TYR A 205 -0.81 -12.74 10.56
C TYR A 205 -0.21 -13.09 9.19
N ILE A 206 -1.04 -13.19 8.15
CA ILE A 206 -0.63 -13.70 6.84
C ILE A 206 0.54 -12.92 6.22
N PHE A 207 0.59 -11.60 6.38
CA PHE A 207 1.67 -10.77 5.84
C PHE A 207 3.00 -10.98 6.56
N GLU A 208 2.95 -11.19 7.88
CA GLU A 208 4.12 -11.57 8.68
C GLU A 208 4.61 -12.95 8.25
N ASP A 209 3.73 -13.94 8.25
CA ASP A 209 4.07 -15.32 7.96
C ASP A 209 4.62 -15.46 6.53
N TYR A 210 3.94 -14.86 5.55
CA TYR A 210 4.40 -14.87 4.15
C TYR A 210 5.75 -14.20 3.99
N THR A 211 5.94 -13.01 4.57
CA THR A 211 7.22 -12.28 4.42
C THR A 211 8.37 -13.03 5.07
N LYS A 212 8.19 -13.53 6.30
CA LYS A 212 9.22 -14.32 6.99
C LYS A 212 9.53 -15.62 6.25
N ALA A 213 8.51 -16.31 5.75
CA ALA A 213 8.68 -17.52 4.95
C ALA A 213 9.42 -17.24 3.62
N ALA A 214 9.03 -16.18 2.91
CA ALA A 214 9.66 -15.77 1.67
C ALA A 214 11.14 -15.40 1.90
N LEU A 215 11.45 -14.58 2.90
CA LEU A 215 12.83 -14.25 3.26
C LEU A 215 13.63 -15.53 3.60
N ASN A 216 13.07 -16.45 4.41
CA ASN A 216 13.74 -17.71 4.77
C ASN A 216 13.99 -18.67 3.62
N SER A 217 13.18 -18.60 2.56
CA SER A 217 13.33 -19.50 1.41
C SER A 217 14.60 -19.23 0.60
N VAL A 218 15.06 -17.98 0.54
CA VAL A 218 16.22 -17.60 -0.28
C VAL A 218 17.53 -17.82 0.47
N GLU A 219 18.61 -18.03 -0.28
CA GLU A 219 19.95 -18.17 0.29
C GLU A 219 20.42 -16.94 1.08
N LYS A 220 21.43 -17.16 1.91
CA LYS A 220 22.07 -16.07 2.66
C LYS A 220 22.64 -15.04 1.69
N ASP A 221 22.48 -13.77 2.01
CA ASP A 221 22.98 -12.64 1.21
C ASP A 221 22.38 -12.51 -0.20
N ALA A 222 21.29 -13.24 -0.48
CA ALA A 222 20.60 -13.23 -1.77
C ALA A 222 20.00 -11.87 -2.15
N VAL A 223 19.81 -11.65 -3.44
CA VAL A 223 19.07 -10.53 -4.02
C VAL A 223 17.71 -11.01 -4.51
N VAL A 224 16.65 -10.32 -4.13
CA VAL A 224 15.28 -10.60 -4.59
C VAL A 224 14.76 -9.41 -5.36
N PHE A 225 14.33 -9.65 -6.60
CA PHE A 225 13.79 -8.64 -7.49
C PHE A 225 12.28 -8.78 -7.60
N THR A 226 11.55 -7.75 -7.18
CA THR A 226 10.08 -7.79 -7.01
C THR A 226 9.47 -6.39 -7.14
N TYR A 227 8.16 -6.33 -7.31
CA TYR A 227 7.36 -5.11 -7.12
C TYR A 227 6.11 -5.37 -6.28
N GLN A 228 6.12 -6.44 -5.48
CA GLN A 228 5.07 -6.75 -4.51
C GLN A 228 5.13 -5.79 -3.30
N TRP A 229 4.69 -4.55 -3.51
CA TRP A 229 4.74 -3.51 -2.48
C TRP A 229 3.98 -3.90 -1.21
N ASP A 230 2.69 -4.22 -1.36
CA ASP A 230 1.78 -4.49 -0.24
C ASP A 230 2.03 -5.83 0.44
N TYR A 231 2.66 -6.78 -0.26
CA TYR A 231 2.80 -8.16 0.18
C TYR A 231 4.16 -8.49 0.78
N LEU A 232 5.23 -7.97 0.20
CA LEU A 232 6.59 -8.38 0.51
C LEU A 232 7.51 -7.20 0.84
N ILE A 233 7.53 -6.14 0.01
CA ILE A 233 8.50 -5.04 0.16
C ILE A 233 8.22 -4.20 1.41
N SER A 234 6.98 -3.74 1.59
CA SER A 234 6.64 -2.90 2.75
C SER A 234 6.78 -3.67 4.07
N PRO A 235 6.28 -4.92 4.21
CA PRO A 235 6.54 -5.73 5.40
C PRO A 235 8.02 -6.08 5.60
N SER A 236 8.79 -6.36 4.53
CA SER A 236 10.21 -6.69 4.67
C SER A 236 11.01 -5.53 5.23
N TYR A 237 10.69 -4.28 4.88
CA TYR A 237 11.32 -3.11 5.50
C TYR A 237 11.10 -3.08 7.01
N TYR A 238 9.91 -3.39 7.49
CA TYR A 238 9.66 -3.48 8.94
C TYR A 238 10.48 -4.60 9.57
N PHE A 239 10.40 -5.82 9.05
CA PHE A 239 11.11 -6.97 9.64
C PHE A 239 12.63 -6.79 9.59
N GLN A 240 13.17 -6.27 8.49
CA GLN A 240 14.60 -6.05 8.34
C GLN A 240 15.07 -4.87 9.19
N PHE A 241 14.45 -3.69 9.08
CA PHE A 241 15.00 -2.49 9.73
C PHE A 241 14.61 -2.35 11.19
N VAL A 242 13.45 -2.87 11.61
CA VAL A 242 12.95 -2.77 12.99
C VAL A 242 13.21 -4.04 13.78
N GLU A 243 12.87 -5.22 13.24
CA GLU A 243 13.03 -6.50 13.96
C GLU A 243 14.40 -7.17 13.77
N ASP A 244 15.29 -6.59 12.96
CA ASP A 244 16.62 -7.14 12.63
C ASP A 244 16.56 -8.56 12.01
N TYR A 245 15.49 -8.83 11.27
CA TYR A 245 15.20 -10.14 10.70
C TYR A 245 15.68 -10.24 9.25
N ARG A 246 16.57 -11.21 8.95
CA ARG A 246 17.10 -11.46 7.59
C ARG A 246 17.59 -10.18 6.88
N ARG A 247 18.34 -9.34 7.59
CA ARG A 247 18.98 -8.12 7.04
C ARG A 247 19.96 -8.41 5.90
N ASP A 248 20.43 -9.64 5.77
CA ASP A 248 21.32 -10.10 4.69
C ASP A 248 20.63 -10.09 3.31
N VAL A 249 19.32 -10.33 3.27
CA VAL A 249 18.56 -10.41 2.02
C VAL A 249 18.32 -9.02 1.43
N LYS A 250 18.64 -8.85 0.16
CA LYS A 250 18.57 -7.57 -0.53
C LYS A 250 17.29 -7.53 -1.36
N ILE A 251 16.24 -6.94 -0.80
CA ILE A 251 14.98 -6.75 -1.52
C ILE A 251 15.10 -5.51 -2.40
N ILE A 252 15.03 -5.71 -3.72
CA ILE A 252 15.11 -4.65 -4.72
C ILE A 252 13.71 -4.48 -5.34
N ASP A 253 13.09 -3.34 -5.05
CA ASP A 253 11.90 -2.89 -5.77
C ASP A 253 12.27 -2.43 -7.18
N LYS A 254 11.81 -3.16 -8.20
CA LYS A 254 12.12 -2.80 -9.59
C LYS A 254 11.40 -1.54 -10.07
N GLU A 255 10.22 -1.21 -9.53
CA GLU A 255 9.49 0.00 -9.91
C GLU A 255 10.21 1.24 -9.37
N LEU A 256 10.83 1.11 -8.20
CA LEU A 256 11.63 2.19 -7.63
C LEU A 256 12.95 2.42 -8.35
N LEU A 257 13.48 1.47 -9.13
CA LEU A 257 14.62 1.73 -10.03
C LEU A 257 14.32 2.82 -11.07
N ARG A 258 13.04 3.11 -11.35
CA ARG A 258 12.65 4.26 -12.19
C ARG A 258 12.77 5.62 -11.47
N ARG A 259 13.08 5.64 -10.16
CA ARG A 259 13.09 6.83 -9.31
C ARG A 259 14.51 7.26 -8.98
N SER A 260 14.81 8.54 -9.24
CA SER A 260 16.15 9.10 -9.01
C SER A 260 16.65 8.92 -7.58
N TRP A 261 15.76 9.06 -6.59
CA TRP A 261 16.08 8.96 -5.18
C TRP A 261 16.35 7.53 -4.70
N TYR A 262 15.87 6.51 -5.41
CA TYR A 262 16.00 5.12 -4.96
C TYR A 262 17.45 4.62 -5.01
N TYR A 263 18.25 5.08 -5.98
CA TYR A 263 19.68 4.75 -6.04
C TYR A 263 20.46 5.26 -4.81
N ASN A 264 20.08 6.41 -4.25
CA ASN A 264 20.65 6.90 -2.99
C ASN A 264 20.25 6.01 -1.80
N GLN A 265 19.01 5.53 -1.79
CA GLN A 265 18.55 4.55 -0.79
C GLN A 265 19.31 3.22 -0.93
N LEU A 266 19.41 2.66 -2.14
CA LEU A 266 20.14 1.41 -2.40
C LEU A 266 21.61 1.50 -1.95
N LYS A 267 22.30 2.60 -2.24
CA LYS A 267 23.68 2.82 -1.79
C LYS A 267 23.83 2.82 -0.28
N THR A 268 22.81 3.28 0.44
CA THR A 268 22.79 3.34 1.91
C THR A 268 22.43 1.97 2.50
N THR A 269 21.37 1.36 1.99
CA THR A 269 20.80 0.12 2.52
C THR A 269 21.65 -1.11 2.15
N TYR A 270 22.18 -1.14 0.93
CA TYR A 270 22.98 -2.24 0.39
C TYR A 270 24.28 -1.70 -0.25
N PRO A 271 25.27 -1.30 0.56
CA PRO A 271 26.54 -0.79 0.05
C PRO A 271 27.19 -1.74 -0.97
N GLY A 272 27.67 -1.21 -2.09
CA GLY A 272 28.33 -1.99 -3.15
C GLY A 272 27.43 -2.52 -4.25
N ILE A 273 26.11 -2.65 -4.03
CA ILE A 273 25.21 -3.34 -4.99
C ILE A 273 25.07 -2.63 -6.35
N THR A 274 25.41 -1.33 -6.40
CA THR A 274 25.28 -0.49 -7.62
C THR A 274 26.62 0.07 -8.11
N ASP A 275 27.74 -0.30 -7.50
CA ASP A 275 29.03 0.38 -7.76
C ASP A 275 29.53 0.17 -9.20
N GLU A 276 29.41 -1.05 -9.73
CA GLU A 276 29.86 -1.39 -11.10
C GLU A 276 28.97 -0.78 -12.20
N MET A 277 27.72 -0.47 -11.88
CA MET A 277 26.76 0.11 -12.82
C MET A 277 26.64 1.63 -12.70
N LYS A 278 27.46 2.28 -11.87
CA LYS A 278 27.42 3.73 -11.64
C LYS A 278 27.41 4.54 -12.95
N PRO A 279 28.23 4.24 -13.98
CA PRO A 279 28.20 5.02 -15.24
C PRO A 279 26.86 4.92 -15.98
N LEU A 280 26.17 3.77 -15.89
CA LEU A 280 24.85 3.58 -16.49
C LEU A 280 23.77 4.28 -15.68
N ILE A 281 23.83 4.19 -14.35
CA ILE A 281 22.93 4.92 -13.45
C ILE A 281 23.04 6.42 -13.71
N ASP A 282 24.26 6.97 -13.78
CA ASP A 282 24.48 8.40 -14.02
C ASP A 282 23.84 8.83 -15.36
N GLN A 283 24.00 8.04 -16.43
CA GLN A 283 23.34 8.29 -17.72
C GLN A 283 21.81 8.27 -17.61
N PHE A 284 21.24 7.28 -16.90
CA PHE A 284 19.80 7.19 -16.66
C PHE A 284 19.28 8.39 -15.86
N LEU A 285 20.00 8.79 -14.81
CA LEU A 285 19.62 9.93 -13.98
C LEU A 285 19.64 11.24 -14.77
N GLU A 286 20.63 11.46 -15.64
CA GLU A 286 20.63 12.62 -16.53
C GLU A 286 19.45 12.60 -17.50
N ALA A 287 19.14 11.45 -18.09
CA ALA A 287 17.97 11.29 -18.98
C ALA A 287 16.62 11.43 -18.25
N LEU A 288 16.57 11.10 -16.96
CA LEU A 288 15.38 11.15 -16.12
C LEU A 288 15.05 12.57 -15.63
N LYS A 289 16.05 13.44 -15.44
CA LYS A 289 15.85 14.80 -14.91
C LYS A 289 14.75 15.61 -15.62
N PRO A 290 14.72 15.71 -16.97
CA PRO A 290 13.70 16.48 -17.66
C PRO A 290 12.30 15.89 -17.45
N PHE A 291 12.17 14.56 -17.39
CA PHE A 291 10.90 13.89 -17.08
C PHE A 291 10.38 14.28 -15.69
N GLU A 292 11.22 14.21 -14.65
CA GLU A 292 10.81 14.57 -13.29
C GLU A 292 10.47 16.07 -13.14
N ARG A 293 11.06 16.92 -13.99
CA ARG A 293 10.77 18.36 -14.06
C ARG A 293 9.57 18.71 -14.93
N SER A 294 8.92 17.71 -15.55
CA SER A 294 7.83 17.93 -16.51
C SER A 294 8.27 18.75 -17.73
N GLU A 295 9.53 18.59 -18.13
CA GLU A 295 10.14 19.18 -19.33
C GLU A 295 10.07 18.17 -20.50
N GLN A 296 10.49 18.60 -21.70
CA GLN A 296 10.60 17.70 -22.85
C GLN A 296 11.73 16.68 -22.62
N TYR A 297 11.43 15.40 -22.80
CA TYR A 297 12.37 14.30 -22.58
C TYR A 297 12.29 13.26 -23.69
N ASN A 298 13.32 12.42 -23.81
CA ASN A 298 13.34 11.30 -24.75
C ASN A 298 12.87 10.03 -24.04
N SER A 299 11.60 9.66 -24.25
CA SER A 299 10.98 8.48 -23.64
C SER A 299 11.64 7.17 -24.08
N GLN A 300 12.03 7.06 -25.35
CA GLN A 300 12.67 5.87 -25.89
C GLN A 300 14.05 5.64 -25.24
N LEU A 301 14.85 6.70 -25.09
CA LEU A 301 16.13 6.63 -24.41
C LEU A 301 15.95 6.23 -22.94
N LEU A 302 14.99 6.84 -22.24
CA LEU A 302 14.72 6.58 -20.83
C LEU A 302 14.33 5.11 -20.60
N GLU A 303 13.42 4.58 -21.42
CA GLU A 303 12.99 3.18 -21.35
C GLU A 303 14.14 2.23 -21.70
N THR A 304 14.96 2.56 -22.70
CA THR A 304 16.14 1.76 -23.08
C THR A 304 17.15 1.69 -21.92
N LEU A 305 17.46 2.83 -21.29
CA LEU A 305 18.37 2.88 -20.15
C LEU A 305 17.80 2.13 -18.93
N PHE A 306 16.50 2.26 -18.66
CA PHE A 306 15.85 1.55 -17.56
C PHE A 306 15.93 0.03 -17.73
N ARG A 307 15.60 -0.49 -18.91
CA ARG A 307 15.72 -1.93 -19.22
C ARG A 307 17.16 -2.42 -19.06
N ARG A 308 18.11 -1.63 -19.55
CA ARG A 308 19.53 -1.94 -19.41
C ARG A 308 19.95 -1.97 -17.95
N ILE A 309 19.45 -1.06 -17.09
CA ILE A 309 19.71 -1.11 -15.65
C ILE A 309 19.24 -2.42 -15.05
N MET A 310 18.02 -2.88 -15.37
CA MET A 310 17.52 -4.16 -14.83
C MET A 310 18.39 -5.34 -15.24
N SER A 311 18.80 -5.42 -16.52
CA SER A 311 19.70 -6.48 -16.99
C SER A 311 21.09 -6.39 -16.36
N GLU A 312 21.66 -5.19 -16.27
CA GLU A 312 23.00 -4.97 -15.70
C GLU A 312 23.02 -5.20 -14.18
N PHE A 313 21.89 -5.02 -13.50
CA PHE A 313 21.76 -5.36 -12.08
C PHE A 313 21.99 -6.84 -11.83
N ILE A 314 21.45 -7.69 -12.71
CA ILE A 314 21.71 -9.13 -12.64
C ILE A 314 23.18 -9.40 -12.98
N THR A 315 23.68 -8.97 -14.13
CA THR A 315 25.03 -9.36 -14.60
C THR A 315 26.14 -8.94 -13.64
N THR A 316 26.03 -7.77 -13.00
CA THR A 316 27.07 -7.26 -12.07
C THR A 316 27.04 -7.89 -10.68
N ASN A 317 25.96 -8.59 -10.33
CA ASN A 317 25.73 -9.13 -8.98
C ASN A 317 25.56 -10.65 -8.93
N ILE A 318 25.25 -11.31 -10.05
CA ILE A 318 24.94 -12.76 -10.10
C ILE A 318 26.10 -13.66 -9.66
N ASP A 319 27.36 -13.21 -9.85
CA ASP A 319 28.54 -13.95 -9.39
C ASP A 319 28.86 -13.73 -7.89
N LYS A 320 28.19 -12.75 -7.25
CA LYS A 320 28.40 -12.37 -5.84
C LYS A 320 27.27 -12.81 -4.92
N HIS A 321 26.06 -12.91 -5.48
CA HIS A 321 24.83 -13.16 -4.73
C HIS A 321 23.93 -14.11 -5.52
N ASP A 322 23.27 -15.02 -4.80
CA ASP A 322 22.14 -15.74 -5.36
C ASP A 322 21.02 -14.77 -5.70
N TYR A 323 20.41 -14.96 -6.88
CA TYR A 323 19.49 -13.99 -7.44
C TYR A 323 18.12 -14.63 -7.66
N TYR A 324 17.08 -13.93 -7.22
CA TYR A 324 15.71 -14.41 -7.23
C TYR A 324 14.80 -13.36 -7.85
N ILE A 325 13.80 -13.82 -8.60
CA ILE A 325 12.83 -12.99 -9.30
C ILE A 325 11.43 -13.41 -8.89
N ALA A 326 10.63 -12.45 -8.43
CA ALA A 326 9.29 -12.73 -7.95
C ALA A 326 8.30 -13.02 -9.09
N VAL A 327 7.24 -13.73 -8.73
CA VAL A 327 6.29 -14.35 -9.68
C VAL A 327 5.67 -13.32 -10.62
N GLU A 328 5.30 -12.16 -10.10
CA GLU A 328 4.69 -11.07 -10.85
C GLU A 328 5.61 -10.51 -11.93
N VAL A 329 6.93 -10.49 -11.70
CA VAL A 329 7.91 -10.06 -12.72
C VAL A 329 7.95 -11.08 -13.86
N VAL A 330 8.01 -12.37 -13.51
CA VAL A 330 8.11 -13.47 -14.49
C VAL A 330 6.81 -13.65 -15.29
N SER A 331 5.67 -13.64 -14.60
CA SER A 331 4.35 -13.92 -15.18
C SER A 331 3.71 -12.74 -15.90
N ASN A 332 4.23 -11.52 -15.73
CA ASN A 332 3.69 -10.33 -16.39
C ASN A 332 4.75 -9.66 -17.28
N GLU A 333 5.79 -9.07 -16.70
CA GLU A 333 6.71 -8.22 -17.46
C GLU A 333 7.61 -9.01 -18.42
N MET A 334 8.12 -10.15 -17.97
CA MET A 334 8.92 -11.00 -18.85
C MET A 334 8.08 -11.56 -20.01
N GLN A 335 6.81 -11.88 -19.77
CA GLN A 335 5.88 -12.30 -20.84
C GLN A 335 5.61 -11.20 -21.85
N ARG A 336 5.58 -9.94 -21.41
CA ARG A 336 5.44 -8.75 -22.29
C ARG A 336 6.75 -8.36 -22.98
N GLY A 337 7.86 -9.03 -22.67
CA GLY A 337 9.20 -8.66 -23.14
C GLY A 337 9.68 -7.32 -22.58
N GLU A 338 9.11 -6.85 -21.45
CA GLU A 338 9.51 -5.62 -20.77
C GLU A 338 10.83 -5.80 -20.01
N PHE A 339 11.07 -7.04 -19.58
CA PHE A 339 12.29 -7.45 -18.92
C PHE A 339 12.72 -8.83 -19.43
N THR A 340 14.02 -8.97 -19.71
CA THR A 340 14.59 -10.24 -20.17
C THR A 340 15.84 -10.54 -19.36
N LEU A 341 16.06 -11.82 -19.07
CA LEU A 341 17.31 -12.25 -18.48
C LEU A 341 18.49 -11.96 -19.41
N PRO A 342 19.68 -11.67 -18.86
CA PRO A 342 20.89 -11.62 -19.65
C PRO A 342 21.15 -12.98 -20.35
N PRO A 343 21.83 -12.99 -21.51
CA PRO A 343 22.17 -14.24 -22.19
C PRO A 343 22.96 -15.20 -21.29
N GLY A 344 22.65 -16.50 -21.39
CA GLY A 344 23.33 -17.55 -20.61
C GLY A 344 22.78 -17.77 -19.19
N TYR A 345 21.61 -17.20 -18.88
CA TYR A 345 20.89 -17.45 -17.62
C TYR A 345 19.48 -17.95 -17.89
N THR A 346 18.97 -18.77 -16.98
CA THR A 346 17.60 -19.29 -17.00
C THR A 346 16.94 -19.15 -15.62
N LEU A 347 15.62 -19.36 -15.58
CA LEU A 347 14.83 -19.32 -14.36
C LEU A 347 14.46 -20.72 -13.91
N VAL A 348 14.74 -21.03 -12.65
CA VAL A 348 14.29 -22.26 -12.00
C VAL A 348 13.29 -21.91 -10.90
N PRO A 349 12.08 -22.49 -10.88
CA PRO A 349 11.15 -22.31 -9.77
C PRO A 349 11.79 -22.73 -8.44
N ASP A 350 11.68 -21.87 -7.45
CA ASP A 350 12.11 -22.04 -6.05
C ASP A 350 10.95 -21.61 -5.14
N VAL A 351 10.90 -22.06 -3.90
CA VAL A 351 9.70 -22.10 -3.01
C VAL A 351 8.69 -20.95 -3.21
N PHE A 352 9.13 -19.68 -3.18
CA PHE A 352 8.29 -18.50 -3.43
C PHE A 352 8.71 -17.65 -4.66
N PHE A 353 9.83 -17.97 -5.30
CA PHE A 353 10.48 -17.13 -6.30
C PHE A 353 11.05 -17.96 -7.45
N TYR A 354 11.47 -17.34 -8.53
CA TYR A 354 12.30 -18.00 -9.55
C TYR A 354 13.77 -17.67 -9.28
N ARG A 355 14.60 -18.68 -9.05
CA ARG A 355 16.05 -18.52 -8.94
C ARG A 355 16.64 -18.33 -10.34
N VAL A 356 17.50 -17.33 -10.49
CA VAL A 356 18.29 -17.11 -11.70
C VAL A 356 19.52 -18.01 -11.62
N VAL A 357 19.68 -18.90 -12.59
CA VAL A 357 20.81 -19.84 -12.64
C VAL A 357 21.54 -19.71 -13.97
N LYS A 358 22.86 -19.91 -13.93
CA LYS A 358 23.70 -19.89 -15.12
C LYS A 358 23.46 -21.17 -15.92
N GLY A 359 23.35 -21.05 -17.23
CA GLY A 359 23.14 -22.16 -18.16
C GLY A 359 21.85 -22.03 -18.96
N ASN A 360 21.58 -23.08 -19.75
CA ASN A 360 20.42 -23.21 -20.64
C ASN A 360 19.22 -23.93 -20.00
N GLY A 361 19.35 -24.36 -18.73
CA GLY A 361 18.29 -25.08 -18.01
C GLY A 361 18.32 -26.60 -18.19
N GLU A 362 19.40 -27.17 -18.74
CA GLU A 362 19.56 -28.62 -18.86
C GLU A 362 20.08 -29.30 -17.59
N GLU A 363 20.60 -28.52 -16.64
CA GLU A 363 21.10 -29.02 -15.36
C GLU A 363 20.04 -28.93 -14.26
N TYR A 364 19.92 -30.00 -13.47
CA TYR A 364 19.02 -30.03 -12.32
C TYR A 364 19.55 -29.14 -11.20
N VAL A 365 18.69 -28.24 -10.71
CA VAL A 365 18.96 -27.34 -9.60
C VAL A 365 18.00 -27.68 -8.44
N PRO A 366 18.51 -28.16 -7.29
CA PRO A 366 17.68 -28.46 -6.13
C PRO A 366 17.16 -27.17 -5.47
N ALA A 367 15.99 -27.26 -4.83
CA ALA A 367 15.43 -26.24 -3.96
C ALA A 367 15.16 -26.81 -2.57
N LYS A 368 15.05 -25.90 -1.59
CA LYS A 368 14.72 -26.22 -0.21
C LYS A 368 13.31 -26.80 -0.08
N ASP A 369 13.09 -27.56 0.98
CA ASP A 369 11.76 -28.07 1.31
C ASP A 369 10.84 -26.90 1.69
N PRO A 370 9.55 -26.95 1.33
CA PRO A 370 8.60 -25.87 1.62
C PRO A 370 8.13 -25.94 3.10
N ASP A 371 9.10 -25.88 4.02
CA ASP A 371 8.92 -26.00 5.46
C ASP A 371 8.57 -24.64 6.09
N TYR A 372 7.40 -24.13 5.75
CA TYR A 372 6.85 -22.89 6.29
C TYR A 372 5.38 -23.04 6.68
N GLU A 373 4.92 -22.21 7.61
CA GLU A 373 3.50 -22.11 7.96
C GLU A 373 2.99 -20.71 7.64
N ILE A 374 1.81 -20.63 7.04
CA ILE A 374 1.12 -19.37 6.78
C ILE A 374 -0.27 -19.48 7.35
N ARG A 375 -0.56 -18.67 8.37
CA ARG A 375 -1.89 -18.59 9.00
C ARG A 375 -2.81 -17.79 8.09
N ILE A 376 -3.62 -18.50 7.32
CA ILE A 376 -4.62 -17.90 6.44
C ILE A 376 -5.82 -17.47 7.28
N PRO A 377 -6.14 -16.18 7.37
CA PRO A 377 -7.31 -15.71 8.12
C PRO A 377 -8.59 -16.16 7.43
N LYS A 378 -9.68 -16.29 8.21
CA LYS A 378 -10.99 -16.68 7.67
C LYS A 378 -11.57 -15.64 6.72
N LYS A 379 -11.29 -14.35 6.97
CA LYS A 379 -11.77 -13.23 6.17
C LYS A 379 -11.02 -13.24 4.84
N LYS A 380 -11.75 -13.32 3.72
CA LYS A 380 -11.16 -13.22 2.38
C LYS A 380 -11.05 -11.77 1.93
N ASN A 381 -9.97 -11.44 1.25
CA ASN A 381 -9.80 -10.21 0.49
C ASN A 381 -8.80 -10.46 -0.66
N HIS A 382 -8.68 -9.52 -1.57
CA HIS A 382 -7.80 -9.68 -2.74
C HIS A 382 -6.33 -9.86 -2.34
N TYR A 383 -5.89 -9.26 -1.23
CA TYR A 383 -4.51 -9.40 -0.77
C TYR A 383 -4.19 -10.83 -0.31
N ILE A 384 -5.08 -11.43 0.47
CA ILE A 384 -4.97 -12.81 0.96
C ILE A 384 -5.06 -13.79 -0.20
N ASP A 385 -5.99 -13.57 -1.12
CA ASP A 385 -6.16 -14.42 -2.29
C ASP A 385 -4.93 -14.36 -3.21
N PHE A 386 -4.27 -13.21 -3.33
CA PHE A 386 -3.00 -13.08 -4.04
C PHE A 386 -1.88 -13.91 -3.38
N ILE A 387 -1.68 -13.79 -2.06
CA ILE A 387 -0.66 -14.59 -1.35
C ILE A 387 -0.94 -16.09 -1.52
N LYS A 388 -2.19 -16.52 -1.33
CA LYS A 388 -2.60 -17.91 -1.56
C LYS A 388 -2.29 -18.36 -3.00
N HIS A 389 -2.60 -17.52 -3.98
CA HIS A 389 -2.35 -17.81 -5.38
C HIS A 389 -0.84 -17.97 -5.66
N VAL A 390 -0.02 -17.04 -5.22
CA VAL A 390 1.44 -17.09 -5.40
C VAL A 390 2.04 -18.34 -4.74
N CYS A 391 1.67 -18.63 -3.50
CA CYS A 391 2.16 -19.81 -2.78
C CYS A 391 1.77 -21.10 -3.51
N GLY A 392 0.50 -21.25 -3.89
CA GLY A 392 0.03 -22.43 -4.60
C GLY A 392 0.68 -22.58 -5.98
N TRP A 393 0.78 -21.48 -6.72
CA TRP A 393 1.38 -21.44 -8.04
C TRP A 393 2.85 -21.87 -8.02
N MET A 394 3.63 -21.37 -7.08
CA MET A 394 5.05 -21.72 -7.00
C MET A 394 5.29 -23.17 -6.57
N LEU A 395 4.47 -23.72 -5.68
CA LEU A 395 4.52 -25.15 -5.36
C LEU A 395 4.22 -26.01 -6.60
N VAL A 396 3.22 -25.64 -7.41
CA VAL A 396 2.92 -26.34 -8.68
C VAL A 396 4.09 -26.21 -9.65
N LYS A 397 4.63 -25.01 -9.84
CA LYS A 397 5.77 -24.78 -10.76
C LYS A 397 7.00 -25.55 -10.35
N ARG A 398 7.32 -25.59 -9.05
CA ARG A 398 8.42 -26.40 -8.54
C ARG A 398 8.16 -27.88 -8.73
N ALA A 399 6.97 -28.38 -8.43
CA ALA A 399 6.64 -29.80 -8.65
C ALA A 399 6.77 -30.22 -10.13
N LEU A 400 6.33 -29.38 -11.06
CA LEU A 400 6.51 -29.62 -12.51
C LEU A 400 7.99 -29.67 -12.89
N TYR A 401 8.81 -28.77 -12.35
CA TYR A 401 10.25 -28.77 -12.56
C TYR A 401 10.90 -30.06 -12.03
N GLU A 402 10.53 -30.52 -10.83
CA GLU A 402 11.04 -31.79 -10.29
C GLU A 402 10.67 -32.98 -11.20
N MET A 403 9.47 -32.96 -11.81
CA MET A 403 9.04 -34.00 -12.75
C MET A 403 9.83 -34.00 -14.06
N GLU A 404 10.19 -32.82 -14.57
CA GLU A 404 11.01 -32.67 -15.78
C GLU A 404 12.39 -33.32 -15.64
N PHE A 405 12.91 -33.39 -14.42
CA PHE A 405 14.21 -33.99 -14.08
C PHE A 405 14.10 -35.37 -13.41
N ASP A 406 12.98 -36.06 -13.61
CA ASP A 406 12.70 -37.40 -13.06
C ASP A 406 12.81 -37.49 -11.52
N LYS A 407 12.63 -36.37 -10.79
CA LYS A 407 12.67 -36.30 -9.33
C LYS A 407 11.28 -36.46 -8.71
N VAL A 408 10.61 -37.57 -9.03
CA VAL A 408 9.23 -37.87 -8.58
C VAL A 408 9.04 -37.73 -7.06
N ASN A 409 9.98 -38.24 -6.26
CA ASN A 409 9.91 -38.15 -4.80
C ASN A 409 9.98 -36.70 -4.30
N ARG A 410 10.74 -35.82 -4.96
CA ARG A 410 10.79 -34.39 -4.65
C ARG A 410 9.49 -33.71 -5.03
N ALA A 411 8.94 -34.00 -6.22
CA ALA A 411 7.66 -33.46 -6.66
C ALA A 411 6.54 -33.74 -5.63
N LYS A 412 6.51 -34.95 -5.07
CA LYS A 412 5.54 -35.34 -4.02
C LYS A 412 5.59 -34.45 -2.77
N VAL A 413 6.77 -33.95 -2.37
CA VAL A 413 6.91 -33.05 -1.20
C VAL A 413 6.14 -31.75 -1.42
N TYR A 414 6.33 -31.08 -2.55
CA TYR A 414 5.66 -29.81 -2.85
C TYR A 414 4.16 -29.97 -3.05
N ILE A 415 3.74 -31.07 -3.68
CA ILE A 415 2.30 -31.33 -3.87
C ILE A 415 1.61 -31.71 -2.56
N LYS A 416 2.28 -32.43 -1.67
CA LYS A 416 1.76 -32.67 -0.32
C LYS A 416 1.51 -31.34 0.40
N LYS A 417 2.50 -30.44 0.38
CA LYS A 417 2.36 -29.09 0.95
C LYS A 417 1.20 -28.30 0.34
N LEU A 418 1.05 -28.37 -0.99
CA LEU A 418 -0.02 -27.71 -1.72
C LEU A 418 -1.40 -28.20 -1.25
N LYS A 419 -1.58 -29.53 -1.11
CA LYS A 419 -2.85 -30.12 -0.65
C LYS A 419 -3.17 -29.78 0.81
N GLU A 420 -2.16 -29.74 1.67
CA GLU A 420 -2.32 -29.46 3.10
C GLU A 420 -2.67 -27.99 3.35
N ASN A 421 -1.96 -27.06 2.70
CA ASN A 421 -2.05 -25.63 3.02
C ASN A 421 -2.93 -24.83 2.05
N PHE A 422 -3.13 -25.32 0.81
CA PHE A 422 -3.84 -24.62 -0.25
C PHE A 422 -4.78 -25.56 -1.05
N PRO A 423 -5.73 -26.25 -0.38
CA PRO A 423 -6.56 -27.30 -1.00
C PRO A 423 -7.43 -26.82 -2.16
N ASP A 424 -7.74 -25.52 -2.22
CA ASP A 424 -8.54 -24.92 -3.30
C ASP A 424 -7.73 -24.74 -4.61
N HIS A 425 -6.41 -24.89 -4.57
CA HIS A 425 -5.56 -24.65 -5.74
C HIS A 425 -5.59 -25.82 -6.70
N GLN A 426 -5.75 -25.54 -8.00
CA GLN A 426 -5.86 -26.59 -9.01
C GLN A 426 -4.52 -27.28 -9.24
N ILE A 427 -4.53 -28.61 -9.17
CA ILE A 427 -3.38 -29.46 -9.49
C ILE A 427 -3.49 -29.90 -10.95
N PRO A 428 -2.51 -29.64 -11.82
CA PRO A 428 -2.50 -30.15 -13.18
C PRO A 428 -2.62 -31.68 -13.20
N LYS A 429 -3.39 -32.23 -14.16
CA LYS A 429 -3.68 -33.68 -14.23
C LYS A 429 -2.42 -34.55 -14.18
N GLY A 430 -1.37 -34.16 -14.92
CA GLY A 430 -0.09 -34.88 -14.92
C GLY A 430 0.62 -34.94 -13.57
N LEU A 431 0.37 -33.99 -12.66
CA LEU A 431 0.87 -34.03 -11.29
C LEU A 431 -0.06 -34.82 -10.35
N ALA A 432 -1.36 -34.86 -10.64
CA ALA A 432 -2.33 -35.60 -9.83
C ALA A 432 -2.06 -37.12 -9.88
N GLU A 433 -1.76 -37.65 -11.07
CA GLU A 433 -1.46 -39.08 -11.30
C GLU A 433 -0.19 -39.56 -10.59
N VAL A 434 0.76 -38.66 -10.35
CA VAL A 434 2.04 -38.94 -9.67
C VAL A 434 1.87 -39.18 -8.17
N ILE A 435 0.76 -38.70 -7.59
CA ILE A 435 0.48 -38.82 -6.15
C ILE A 435 -0.27 -40.12 -5.84
N GLU A 436 -1.03 -40.64 -6.82
CA GLU A 436 -1.84 -41.86 -6.67
C GLU A 436 -1.02 -43.15 -6.85
N LYS A 437 0.19 -43.03 -7.41
CA LYS A 437 1.21 -44.10 -7.51
C LYS A 437 2.31 -43.87 -6.48
#